data_AF-A0A9Q1CQW6-F1
#
_entry.id   AF-A0A9Q1CQW6-F1
#
_cell.length_a   1.000
_cell.length_b   1.000
_cell.length_c   1.000
_cell.angle_alpha   90.00
_cell.angle_beta   90.00
_cell.angle_gamma   90.00
#
_symmetry.space_group_name_H-M   'P 1'
#
loop_
_entity.id
_entity.type
_entity.pdbx_description
1 polymer ?
#
loop_
_entity_poly.entity_id
_entity_poly.type
_entity_poly.pdbx_seq_one_letter_code
_entity_poly.pdbx_strand_id
1 'polypeptide(L)'
;MVKISTKRYFNARLLSYDTRFAHNPEYIFFAQYTTELHEILSSISIAMRKGSKRTSTGRIIASSMLQNKESMHQILSKDDGYYVMKKIRGTPTYWECSMCDLFAVVRQLGIPA
;
A
#
# COMPACT_ATOMS: atom_id res chain seq x y z
N MET A 1 11.77 -25.96 -0.16
CA MET A 1 12.48 -24.73 0.27
C MET A 1 11.43 -23.64 0.50
N VAL A 2 11.31 -23.11 1.72
CA VAL A 2 10.26 -22.11 2.07
C VAL A 2 10.74 -20.71 1.67
N LYS A 3 9.94 -19.96 0.90
CA LYS A 3 10.25 -18.56 0.56
C LYS A 3 9.96 -17.66 1.76
N ILE A 4 10.94 -16.89 2.19
CA ILE A 4 10.83 -15.92 3.28
C ILE A 4 10.52 -14.54 2.69
N SER A 5 9.57 -13.80 3.27
CA SER A 5 9.29 -12.42 2.86
C SER A 5 10.37 -11.47 3.35
N THR A 6 10.63 -10.40 2.59
CA THR A 6 11.62 -9.35 2.92
C THR A 6 11.45 -8.82 4.35
N LYS A 7 10.20 -8.53 4.74
CA LYS A 7 9.86 -8.08 6.09
C LYS A 7 10.23 -9.11 7.18
N ARG A 8 9.96 -10.39 6.93
CA ARG A 8 10.28 -11.47 7.88
C ARG A 8 11.78 -11.67 8.00
N TYR A 9 12.52 -11.54 6.90
CA TYR A 9 13.98 -11.59 6.90
C TYR A 9 14.59 -10.45 7.73
N PHE A 10 14.17 -9.20 7.50
CA PHE A 10 14.69 -8.06 8.25
C PHE A 10 14.27 -8.09 9.72
N ASN A 11 13.01 -8.43 10.02
CA ASN A 11 12.57 -8.59 11.41
C ASN A 11 13.36 -9.66 12.15
N ALA A 12 13.68 -10.79 11.51
CA ALA A 12 14.49 -11.82 12.13
C ALA A 12 15.90 -11.33 12.50
N ARG A 13 16.49 -10.42 11.72
CA ARG A 13 17.81 -9.83 12.03
C ARG A 13 17.73 -8.71 13.05
N LEU A 14 16.73 -7.84 12.96
CA LEU A 14 16.54 -6.72 13.87
C LEU A 14 16.14 -7.17 15.28
N LEU A 15 15.36 -8.25 15.38
CA LEU A 15 14.88 -8.81 16.65
C LEU A 15 15.71 -10.02 17.12
N SER A 16 16.86 -10.27 16.49
CA SER A 16 17.75 -11.33 16.94
C SER A 16 18.43 -10.96 18.25
N TYR A 17 18.92 -11.97 18.98
CA TYR A 17 19.76 -11.75 20.17
C TYR A 17 21.01 -10.90 19.84
N ASP A 18 21.51 -11.03 18.62
CA ASP A 18 22.58 -10.19 18.11
C ASP A 18 22.05 -8.80 17.73
N THR A 19 22.44 -7.82 18.53
CA THR A 19 21.92 -6.46 18.42
C THR A 19 22.71 -5.58 17.44
N ARG A 20 23.73 -6.11 16.73
CA ARG A 20 24.55 -5.32 15.80
C ARG A 20 23.71 -4.64 14.70
N PHE A 21 22.73 -5.36 14.17
CA PHE A 21 21.81 -4.85 13.16
C PHE A 21 20.80 -3.84 13.74
N ALA A 22 20.43 -4.00 15.01
CA ALA A 22 19.51 -3.10 15.70
C ALA A 22 20.18 -1.80 16.17
N HIS A 23 21.50 -1.81 16.40
CA HIS A 23 22.25 -0.61 16.79
C HIS A 23 22.71 0.25 15.61
N ASN A 24 22.72 -0.30 14.39
CA ASN A 24 23.14 0.44 13.21
C ASN A 24 21.93 1.19 12.57
N PRO A 25 21.86 2.52 12.66
CA PRO A 25 20.74 3.28 12.09
C PRO A 25 20.67 3.19 10.56
N GLU A 26 21.81 3.15 9.86
CA GLU A 26 21.83 3.02 8.40
C GLU A 26 21.18 1.71 7.96
N TYR A 27 21.44 0.63 8.71
CA TYR A 27 20.81 -0.66 8.46
C TYR A 27 19.30 -0.64 8.69
N ILE A 28 18.84 0.02 9.75
CA ILE A 28 17.40 0.15 10.05
C ILE A 28 16.69 0.91 8.93
N PHE A 29 17.23 2.06 8.52
CA PHE A 29 16.63 2.85 7.43
C PHE A 29 16.67 2.11 6.09
N PHE A 30 17.77 1.40 5.80
CA PHE A 30 17.85 0.54 4.64
C PHE A 30 16.79 -0.58 4.64
N ALA A 31 16.62 -1.25 5.78
CA ALA A 31 15.63 -2.31 5.95
C ALA A 31 14.19 -1.78 5.82
N GLN A 32 13.91 -0.61 6.40
CA GLN A 32 12.64 0.09 6.25
C GLN A 32 12.37 0.40 4.77
N TYR A 33 13.28 1.12 4.12
CA TYR A 33 13.15 1.52 2.72
C TYR A 33 12.92 0.33 1.79
N THR A 34 13.73 -0.73 1.93
CA THR A 34 13.61 -1.93 1.11
C THR A 34 12.27 -2.64 1.33
N THR A 35 11.79 -2.67 2.57
CA THR A 35 10.50 -3.28 2.90
C THR A 35 9.34 -2.47 2.32
N GLU A 36 9.37 -1.14 2.46
CA GLU A 36 8.37 -0.24 1.90
C GLU A 36 8.31 -0.34 0.37
N LEU A 37 9.46 -0.32 -0.31
CA LEU A 37 9.50 -0.51 -1.77
C LEU A 37 8.86 -1.83 -2.20
N HIS A 38 9.15 -2.93 -1.50
CA HIS A 38 8.56 -4.22 -1.82
C HIS A 38 7.04 -4.22 -1.61
N GLU A 39 6.54 -3.58 -0.55
CA GLU A 39 5.11 -3.43 -0.29
C GLU A 39 4.41 -2.54 -1.34
N ILE A 40 5.07 -1.49 -1.82
CA ILE A 40 4.60 -0.62 -2.91
C ILE A 40 4.45 -1.42 -4.21
N LEU A 41 5.52 -2.08 -4.63
CA LEU A 41 5.53 -2.87 -5.87
C LEU A 41 4.48 -3.98 -5.83
N SER A 42 4.33 -4.65 -4.69
CA SER A 42 3.31 -5.66 -4.48
C SER A 42 1.90 -5.08 -4.58
N SER A 43 1.67 -3.90 -3.99
CA SER A 43 0.36 -3.22 -4.02
C SER A 43 0.00 -2.78 -5.44
N ILE A 44 0.95 -2.22 -6.19
CA ILE A 44 0.78 -1.89 -7.62
C ILE A 44 0.46 -3.15 -8.42
N SER A 45 1.20 -4.25 -8.19
CA SER A 45 0.96 -5.52 -8.88
C SER A 45 -0.44 -6.08 -8.61
N ILE A 46 -0.93 -5.98 -7.36
CA ILE A 46 -2.30 -6.36 -7.00
C ILE A 46 -3.31 -5.43 -7.67
N ALA A 47 -3.07 -4.12 -7.66
CA ALA A 47 -3.95 -3.14 -8.29
C ALA A 47 -4.07 -3.38 -9.79
N MET A 48 -2.96 -3.66 -10.47
CA MET A 48 -2.94 -4.02 -11.89
C MET A 48 -3.72 -5.30 -12.18
N ARG A 49 -3.70 -6.29 -11.27
CA ARG A 49 -4.51 -7.51 -11.40
C ARG A 49 -6.00 -7.28 -11.11
N LYS A 50 -6.30 -6.41 -10.14
CA LYS A 50 -7.68 -6.03 -9.77
C LYS A 50 -8.30 -5.06 -10.77
N GLY A 51 -7.47 -4.32 -11.50
CA GLY A 51 -7.87 -3.37 -12.53
C GLY A 51 -8.78 -4.07 -13.53
N SER A 52 -10.03 -3.60 -13.60
CA SER A 52 -11.00 -4.11 -14.54
C SER A 52 -10.56 -3.73 -15.95
N LYS A 53 -10.48 -4.70 -16.86
CA LYS A 53 -10.38 -4.43 -18.31
C LYS A 53 -11.65 -3.80 -18.87
N ARG A 54 -12.68 -3.59 -18.04
CA ARG A 54 -13.96 -3.02 -18.39
C ARG A 54 -14.19 -1.69 -17.69
N THR A 55 -14.63 -0.70 -18.45
CA THR A 55 -15.12 0.59 -17.94
C THR A 55 -16.32 0.38 -17.02
N SER A 56 -16.69 1.37 -16.20
CA SER A 56 -17.89 1.36 -15.35
C SER A 56 -19.19 1.04 -16.10
N THR A 57 -19.22 1.21 -17.42
CA THR A 57 -20.32 0.87 -18.34
C THR A 57 -20.24 -0.56 -18.92
N GLY A 58 -19.29 -1.38 -18.47
CA GLY A 58 -19.11 -2.77 -18.91
C GLY A 58 -18.35 -2.96 -20.23
N ARG A 59 -18.02 -1.87 -20.94
CA ARG A 59 -17.25 -1.91 -22.20
C ARG A 59 -15.79 -2.27 -21.95
N ILE A 60 -15.19 -3.10 -22.81
CA ILE A 60 -13.75 -3.39 -22.74
C ILE A 60 -12.97 -2.11 -23.05
N ILE A 61 -11.98 -1.80 -22.21
CA ILE A 61 -11.07 -0.68 -22.40
C ILE A 61 -10.21 -0.97 -23.64
N ALA A 62 -10.51 -0.28 -24.73
CA ALA A 62 -9.77 -0.36 -25.98
C ALA A 62 -8.68 0.72 -26.02
N SER A 63 -7.60 0.47 -26.80
CA SER A 63 -6.50 1.44 -26.95
C SER A 63 -6.96 2.81 -27.45
N SER A 64 -8.03 2.87 -28.26
CA SER A 64 -8.62 4.11 -28.75
C SER A 64 -9.25 4.95 -27.64
N MET A 65 -9.77 4.32 -26.57
CA MET A 65 -10.33 5.03 -25.41
C MET A 65 -9.25 5.68 -24.53
N LEU A 66 -8.01 5.19 -24.60
CA LEU A 66 -6.87 5.78 -23.88
C LEU A 66 -6.30 7.02 -24.59
N GLN A 67 -6.58 7.18 -25.90
CA GLN A 67 -6.15 8.35 -26.68
C GLN A 67 -7.08 9.55 -26.50
N ASN A 68 -8.35 9.31 -26.19
CA ASN A 68 -9.33 10.36 -25.93
C ASN A 68 -9.26 10.80 -24.45
N LYS A 69 -9.01 12.10 -24.23
CA LYS A 69 -8.81 12.66 -22.87
C LYS A 69 -10.05 12.53 -21.99
N GLU A 70 -11.25 12.69 -22.53
CA GLU A 70 -12.50 12.62 -21.77
C GLU A 70 -12.78 11.19 -21.30
N SER A 71 -12.59 10.22 -22.20
CA SER A 71 -12.77 8.79 -21.92
C SER A 71 -11.74 8.28 -20.91
N MET A 72 -10.51 8.76 -21.03
CA MET A 72 -9.42 8.48 -20.10
C MET A 72 -9.71 9.05 -18.70
N HIS A 73 -10.24 10.28 -18.62
CA HIS A 73 -10.67 10.87 -17.36
C HIS A 73 -11.83 10.09 -16.70
N GLN A 74 -12.74 9.50 -17.49
CA GLN A 74 -13.84 8.68 -16.99
C GLN A 74 -13.39 7.28 -16.51
N ILE A 75 -12.28 6.76 -17.04
CA ILE A 75 -11.63 5.55 -16.55
C ILE A 75 -10.85 5.85 -15.26
N LEU A 76 -10.18 7.01 -15.18
CA LEU A 76 -9.41 7.44 -14.01
C LEU A 76 -10.25 8.04 -12.89
N SER A 77 -11.50 8.45 -13.14
CA SER A 77 -12.37 9.07 -12.12
C SER A 77 -12.73 8.09 -11.00
N LYS A 78 -12.45 6.80 -11.16
CA LYS A 78 -12.42 5.87 -10.03
C LYS A 78 -11.10 6.06 -9.31
N ASP A 79 -11.16 6.63 -8.10
CA ASP A 79 -10.05 6.75 -7.14
C ASP A 79 -9.43 5.40 -6.70
N ASP A 80 -9.68 4.31 -7.44
CA ASP A 80 -9.08 2.99 -7.23
C ASP A 80 -7.54 3.06 -7.23
N GLY A 81 -6.97 4.00 -8.02
CA GLY A 81 -5.53 4.28 -8.02
C GLY A 81 -5.01 4.90 -6.72
N TYR A 82 -5.82 5.75 -6.09
CA TYR A 82 -5.51 6.40 -4.81
C TYR A 82 -5.48 5.37 -3.66
N TYR A 83 -6.40 4.40 -3.66
CA TYR A 83 -6.46 3.32 -2.66
C TYR A 83 -5.27 2.35 -2.69
N VAL A 84 -4.52 2.27 -3.79
CA VAL A 84 -3.31 1.43 -3.89
C VAL A 84 -2.28 1.84 -2.83
N MET A 85 -2.27 3.12 -2.45
CA MET A 85 -1.31 3.69 -1.52
C MET A 85 -1.67 3.50 -0.05
N LYS A 86 -2.84 2.92 0.28
CA LYS A 86 -3.32 2.74 1.66
C LYS A 86 -2.31 2.05 2.60
N LYS A 87 -1.40 1.22 2.06
CA LYS A 87 -0.39 0.50 2.84
C LYS A 87 0.88 1.32 3.13
N ILE A 88 1.06 2.44 2.43
CA ILE A 88 2.26 3.26 2.50
C ILE A 88 2.04 4.33 3.57
N ARG A 89 2.86 4.28 4.63
CA ARG A 89 2.80 5.27 5.71
C ARG A 89 3.08 6.66 5.17
N GLY A 90 2.38 7.66 5.71
CA GLY A 90 2.53 9.05 5.28
C GLY A 90 1.73 9.44 4.04
N THR A 91 1.10 8.50 3.33
CA THR A 91 0.21 8.83 2.21
C THR A 91 -1.15 9.33 2.72
N PRO A 92 -1.84 10.20 1.96
CA PRO A 92 -3.16 10.70 2.37
C PRO A 92 -4.19 9.59 2.63
N THR A 93 -4.21 8.53 1.81
CA THR A 93 -5.09 7.36 2.02
C THR A 93 -4.78 6.60 3.30
N TYR A 94 -3.50 6.46 3.64
CA TYR A 94 -3.10 5.82 4.89
C TYR A 94 -3.62 6.60 6.09
N TRP A 95 -3.51 7.93 6.07
CA TRP A 95 -3.99 8.80 7.15
C TRP A 95 -5.51 8.79 7.30
N GLU A 96 -6.23 8.88 6.18
CA GLU A 96 -7.69 8.77 6.18
C GLU A 96 -8.15 7.47 6.84
N CYS A 97 -7.57 6.34 6.42
CA CYS A 97 -7.91 5.04 7.00
C CYS A 97 -7.53 4.94 8.48
N SER A 98 -6.34 5.42 8.84
CA SER A 98 -5.88 5.42 10.23
C SER A 98 -6.79 6.27 11.13
N MET A 99 -7.32 7.38 10.60
CA MET A 99 -8.25 8.25 11.32
C MET A 99 -9.63 7.60 11.47
N CYS A 100 -10.12 6.93 10.44
CA CYS A 100 -11.33 6.11 10.56
C CYS A 100 -11.18 5.00 11.61
N ASP A 101 -10.06 4.29 11.60
CA ASP A 101 -9.76 3.23 12.58
C ASP A 101 -9.68 3.81 13.99
N LEU A 102 -9.04 4.97 14.18
CA LEU A 102 -9.00 5.68 15.45
C LEU A 102 -10.41 6.02 15.95
N PHE A 103 -11.25 6.61 15.11
CA PHE A 103 -12.63 6.93 15.50
C PHE A 103 -13.45 5.67 15.82
N ALA A 104 -13.22 4.56 15.12
CA ALA A 104 -13.87 3.29 15.43
C ALA A 104 -13.43 2.77 16.81
N VAL A 105 -12.13 2.84 17.13
CA VAL A 105 -11.60 2.47 18.45
C VAL A 105 -12.18 3.35 19.55
N VAL A 106 -12.26 4.67 19.35
CA VAL A 106 -12.85 5.61 20.31
C VAL A 106 -14.35 5.30 20.53
N ARG A 107 -15.10 4.97 19.48
CA ARG A 107 -16.50 4.56 19.62
C ARG A 107 -16.66 3.23 20.35
N GLN A 108 -15.73 2.29 20.15
CA GLN A 108 -15.78 0.95 20.74
C GLN A 108 -15.38 0.93 22.22
N LEU A 109 -14.30 1.64 22.57
CA LEU A 109 -13.73 1.64 23.93
C LEU A 109 -14.30 2.77 24.81
N GLY A 110 -15.00 3.74 24.20
CA GLY A 110 -15.38 4.98 24.84
C GLY A 110 -14.25 6.01 24.80
N ILE A 111 -14.57 7.23 25.21
CA ILE A 111 -13.57 8.29 25.39
C ILE A 111 -12.74 7.88 26.62
N PRO A 112 -11.39 7.82 26.52
CA PRO A 112 -10.58 7.62 27.72
C PRO A 112 -10.94 8.75 28.71
N ALA A 113 -11.30 8.36 29.93
CA ALA A 113 -11.63 9.29 31.01
C ALA A 113 -10.46 10.22 31.33
#